data_AF-A0A957R1C6-F1
#
_entry.id   AF-A0A957R1C6-F1
#
_cell.length_a   1.000
_cell.length_b   1.000
_cell.length_c   1.000
_cell.angle_alpha   90.00
_cell.angle_beta   90.00
_cell.angle_gamma   90.00
#
_symmetry.space_group_name_H-M   'P 1'
#
loop_
_entity.id
_entity.type
_entity.pdbx_description
1 polymer ?
#
loop_
_entity_poly.entity_id
_entity_poly.type
_entity_poly.pdbx_seq_one_letter_code
_entity_poly.pdbx_strand_id
1 'polypeptide(L)'
;MSMNGKNTFTDADLLMFIDGELSELEAAAIRQSTEAMTRVAALSATEARLRAVLQGADRPDSLILGEYLLGMLDREEMAVIAHYLANNPTAEAELAQMKAFMAAVGPDLAAEPVVARAAAQIRRLVARLI
;
A
#
# COMPACT_ATOMS: atom_id res chain seq x y z
N MET A 1 -42.79 29.57 6.09
CA MET A 1 -42.29 28.39 5.37
C MET A 1 -41.50 27.55 6.36
N SER A 2 -42.13 26.52 6.91
CA SER A 2 -41.53 25.64 7.92
C SER A 2 -40.56 24.65 7.27
N MET A 3 -39.26 24.81 7.52
CA MET A 3 -38.28 23.75 7.26
C MET A 3 -38.13 22.93 8.54
N ASN A 4 -39.03 21.97 8.74
CA ASN A 4 -38.94 20.98 9.81
C ASN A 4 -39.06 19.59 9.18
N GLY A 5 -38.05 19.23 8.38
CA GLY A 5 -37.84 17.89 7.87
C GLY A 5 -36.54 17.37 8.45
N LYS A 6 -36.59 16.27 9.21
CA LYS A 6 -35.40 15.52 9.60
C LYS A 6 -34.58 15.24 8.34
N ASN A 7 -33.47 15.96 8.15
CA ASN A 7 -32.59 15.81 6.99
C ASN A 7 -31.81 14.49 7.17
N THR A 8 -32.50 13.39 6.90
CA THR A 8 -31.98 12.03 7.09
C THR A 8 -31.26 11.68 5.81
N PHE A 9 -29.95 11.94 5.76
CA PHE A 9 -29.12 11.57 4.63
C PHE A 9 -29.10 10.05 4.47
N THR A 10 -29.30 9.57 3.24
CA THR A 10 -29.22 8.15 2.91
C THR A 10 -27.76 7.72 2.82
N ASP A 11 -27.47 6.42 2.89
CA ASP A 11 -26.09 5.92 2.71
C ASP A 11 -25.52 6.29 1.33
N ALA A 12 -26.38 6.35 0.29
CA ALA A 12 -25.97 6.77 -1.04
C ALA A 12 -25.48 8.23 -1.05
N ASP A 13 -26.20 9.14 -0.37
CA ASP A 13 -25.78 10.55 -0.26
C ASP A 13 -24.43 10.67 0.46
N LEU A 14 -24.21 9.86 1.50
CA LEU A 14 -22.96 9.87 2.26
C LEU A 14 -21.79 9.28 1.45
N LEU A 15 -22.04 8.29 0.60
CA LEU A 15 -21.02 7.77 -0.32
C LEU A 15 -20.65 8.80 -1.39
N MET A 16 -21.64 9.44 -2.03
CA MET A 16 -21.38 10.54 -2.97
C MET A 16 -20.62 11.71 -2.32
N PHE A 17 -20.86 11.96 -1.03
CA PHE A 17 -20.07 12.92 -0.26
C PHE A 17 -18.61 12.49 -0.09
N ILE A 18 -18.37 11.22 0.24
CA ILE A 18 -17.01 10.65 0.38
C ILE A 18 -16.27 10.72 -0.96
N ASP A 19 -16.95 10.41 -2.06
CA ASP A 19 -16.40 10.42 -3.41
C ASP A 19 -16.21 11.84 -3.97
N GLY A 20 -16.72 12.87 -3.28
CA GLY A 20 -16.60 14.28 -3.69
C GLY A 20 -17.53 14.66 -4.85
N GLU A 21 -18.60 13.91 -5.07
CA GLU A 21 -19.52 14.07 -6.20
C GLU A 21 -20.70 15.01 -5.90
N LEU A 22 -20.90 15.37 -4.63
CA LEU A 22 -21.95 16.31 -4.23
C LEU A 22 -21.63 17.76 -4.58
N SER A 23 -22.67 18.56 -4.78
CA SER A 23 -22.50 20.01 -4.85
C SER A 23 -22.03 20.58 -3.52
N GLU A 24 -21.38 21.74 -3.53
CA GLU A 24 -20.84 22.37 -2.32
C GLU A 24 -21.93 22.69 -1.28
N LEU A 25 -23.15 22.97 -1.73
CA LEU A 25 -24.31 23.20 -0.86
C LEU A 25 -24.73 21.93 -0.10
N GLU A 26 -24.78 20.79 -0.81
CA GLU A 26 -25.15 19.49 -0.23
C GLU A 26 -24.04 18.97 0.69
N ALA A 27 -22.78 19.11 0.28
CA ALA A 27 -21.62 18.78 1.09
C ALA A 27 -21.58 19.61 2.38
N ALA A 28 -21.91 20.92 2.32
CA ALA A 28 -22.01 21.76 3.50
C ALA A 28 -23.13 21.31 4.46
N ALA A 29 -24.27 20.84 3.94
CA ALA A 29 -25.36 20.34 4.76
C ALA A 29 -24.97 19.05 5.52
N ILE A 30 -24.23 18.13 4.88
CA ILE A 30 -23.70 16.92 5.51
C ILE A 30 -22.66 17.29 6.58
N ARG A 31 -21.72 18.19 6.27
CA ARG A 31 -20.67 18.65 7.21
C ARG A 31 -21.24 19.26 8.50
N GLN A 32 -22.43 19.88 8.43
CA GLN A 32 -23.10 20.46 9.60
C GLN A 32 -23.83 19.44 10.47
N SER A 33 -24.05 18.20 9.99
CA SER A 33 -24.75 17.16 10.74
C SER A 33 -23.78 16.21 11.43
N THR A 34 -23.75 16.23 12.77
CA THR A 34 -22.91 15.33 13.57
C THR A 34 -23.24 13.85 13.35
N GLU A 35 -24.52 13.52 13.19
CA GLU A 35 -24.97 12.15 12.90
C GLU A 35 -24.47 11.68 11.53
N ALA A 36 -24.61 12.53 10.51
CA ALA A 36 -24.14 12.22 9.16
C ALA A 36 -22.62 12.04 9.13
N MET A 37 -21.87 12.95 9.76
CA MET A 37 -20.41 12.84 9.86
C MET A 37 -19.94 11.60 10.61
N THR A 38 -20.68 11.16 11.63
CA THR A 38 -20.39 9.88 12.32
C THR A 38 -20.55 8.70 11.38
N ARG A 39 -21.60 8.69 10.56
CA ARG A 39 -21.83 7.64 9.55
C ARG A 39 -20.81 7.71 8.41
N VAL A 40 -20.44 8.89 7.94
CA VAL A 40 -19.36 9.10 6.97
C VAL A 40 -18.05 8.51 7.46
N ALA A 41 -17.69 8.75 8.73
CA ALA A 41 -16.47 8.17 9.30
C ALA A 41 -16.50 6.63 9.32
N ALA A 42 -17.64 6.03 9.67
CA ALA A 42 -17.81 4.58 9.65
C ALA A 42 -17.73 3.99 8.23
N LEU A 43 -18.38 4.64 7.26
CA LEU A 43 -18.34 4.25 5.85
C LEU A 43 -16.92 4.38 5.27
N SER A 44 -16.24 5.50 5.53
CA SER A 44 -14.86 5.73 5.09
C SER A 44 -13.89 4.68 5.67
N ALA A 45 -14.05 4.31 6.94
CA ALA A 45 -13.25 3.25 7.56
C ALA A 45 -13.52 1.87 6.91
N THR A 46 -14.77 1.60 6.56
CA THR A 46 -15.16 0.36 5.86
C THR A 46 -14.57 0.32 4.45
N GLU A 47 -14.66 1.42 3.71
CA GLU A 47 -14.06 1.57 2.38
C GLU A 47 -12.55 1.39 2.43
N ALA A 48 -11.87 2.01 3.40
CA ALA A 48 -10.42 1.84 3.60
C ALA A 48 -10.05 0.36 3.85
N ARG A 49 -10.84 -0.34 4.67
CA ARG A 49 -10.63 -1.77 4.94
C ARG A 49 -10.86 -2.62 3.69
N LEU A 50 -11.93 -2.36 2.93
CA LEU A 50 -12.23 -3.08 1.68
C LEU A 50 -11.14 -2.84 0.64
N ARG A 51 -10.70 -1.58 0.49
CA ARG A 51 -9.60 -1.20 -0.39
C ARG A 51 -8.31 -1.93 0.00
N ALA A 52 -7.97 -2.00 1.29
CA ALA A 52 -6.82 -2.75 1.76
C ALA A 52 -6.92 -4.25 1.45
N VAL A 53 -8.10 -4.86 1.61
CA VAL A 53 -8.33 -6.27 1.26
C VAL A 53 -8.19 -6.51 -0.24
N LEU A 54 -8.80 -5.66 -1.06
CA LEU A 54 -8.75 -5.76 -2.52
C LEU A 54 -7.33 -5.53 -3.05
N GLN A 55 -6.60 -4.57 -2.49
CA GLN A 55 -5.20 -4.30 -2.85
C GLN A 55 -4.24 -5.41 -2.39
N GLY A 56 -4.59 -6.12 -1.31
CA GLY A 56 -3.81 -7.24 -0.79
C GLY A 56 -3.99 -8.55 -1.56
N ALA A 57 -5.10 -8.74 -2.27
CA ALA A 57 -5.43 -9.99 -2.95
C ALA A 57 -4.44 -10.36 -4.07
N ASP A 58 -3.96 -9.36 -4.81
CA ASP A 58 -3.00 -9.53 -5.92
C ASP A 58 -1.59 -9.04 -5.56
N ARG A 59 -1.34 -8.73 -4.29
CA ARG A 59 -0.03 -8.22 -3.85
C ARG A 59 0.99 -9.35 -3.84
N PRO A 60 2.15 -9.19 -4.50
CA PRO A 60 3.24 -10.14 -4.38
C PRO A 60 3.69 -10.28 -2.92
N ASP A 61 4.04 -11.50 -2.53
CA ASP A 61 4.58 -11.76 -1.19
C ASP A 61 5.82 -10.90 -0.93
N SER A 62 6.01 -10.52 0.34
CA SER A 62 7.16 -9.72 0.78
C SER A 62 8.50 -10.40 0.46
N LEU A 63 8.55 -11.73 0.48
CA LEU A 63 9.72 -12.49 0.06
C LEU A 63 10.04 -12.26 -1.42
N ILE A 64 9.03 -12.41 -2.28
CA ILE A 64 9.15 -12.21 -3.73
C ILE A 64 9.56 -10.76 -4.05
N LEU A 65 9.01 -9.77 -3.34
CA LEU A 65 9.44 -8.37 -3.48
C LEU A 65 10.91 -8.18 -3.06
N GLY A 66 11.39 -8.89 -2.03
CA GLY A 66 12.79 -8.89 -1.62
C GLY A 66 13.70 -9.52 -2.69
N GLU A 67 13.30 -10.66 -3.25
CA GLU A 67 14.04 -11.32 -4.34
C GLU A 67 14.07 -10.46 -5.61
N TYR A 68 12.96 -9.79 -5.93
CA TYR A 68 12.88 -8.81 -7.01
C TYR A 68 13.88 -7.66 -6.81
N LEU A 69 13.95 -7.10 -5.60
CA LEU A 69 14.91 -6.04 -5.26
C LEU A 69 16.36 -6.48 -5.39
N LEU A 70 16.65 -7.73 -5.04
CA LEU A 70 17.99 -8.32 -5.11
C LEU A 70 18.34 -8.84 -6.51
N GLY A 71 17.40 -8.79 -7.47
CA GLY A 71 17.58 -9.34 -8.82
C GLY A 71 17.77 -10.85 -8.82
N MET A 72 17.15 -11.55 -7.86
CA MET A 72 17.26 -12.99 -7.66
C MET A 72 16.18 -13.80 -8.40
N LEU A 73 15.10 -13.14 -8.81
CA LEU A 73 14.03 -13.75 -9.58
C LEU A 73 14.47 -14.03 -11.02
N ASP A 74 13.82 -14.98 -11.69
CA ASP A 74 14.03 -15.20 -13.10
C ASP A 74 13.45 -14.05 -13.95
N ARG A 75 13.74 -14.07 -15.26
CA ARG A 75 13.33 -12.97 -16.16
C ARG A 75 11.82 -12.84 -16.30
N GLU A 76 11.08 -13.94 -16.20
CA GLU A 76 9.63 -13.96 -16.36
C GLU A 76 8.96 -13.41 -15.09
N GLU A 77 9.40 -13.87 -13.93
CA GLU A 77 8.97 -13.38 -12.62
C GLU A 77 9.29 -11.89 -12.44
N MET A 78 10.49 -11.45 -12.83
CA MET A 78 10.86 -10.03 -12.82
C MET A 78 9.89 -9.18 -13.66
N ALA A 79 9.43 -9.67 -14.81
CA ALA A 79 8.51 -8.95 -15.68
C ALA A 79 7.10 -8.85 -15.07
N VAL A 80 6.63 -9.93 -14.42
CA VAL A 80 5.34 -9.95 -13.71
C VAL A 80 5.33 -8.94 -12.56
N ILE A 81 6.37 -8.94 -11.73
CA ILE A 81 6.48 -7.99 -10.61
C ILE A 81 6.65 -6.56 -11.12
N ALA A 82 7.44 -6.33 -12.17
CA ALA A 82 7.55 -5.01 -12.78
C ALA A 82 6.20 -4.49 -13.31
N HIS A 83 5.40 -5.37 -13.93
CA HIS A 83 4.06 -5.03 -14.38
C HIS A 83 3.11 -4.72 -13.22
N TYR A 84 3.16 -5.49 -12.13
CA TYR A 84 2.37 -5.20 -10.92
C TYR A 84 2.72 -3.82 -10.35
N LEU A 85 4.01 -3.52 -10.19
CA LEU A 85 4.48 -2.25 -9.63
C LEU A 85 4.06 -1.06 -10.49
N ALA A 86 4.13 -1.18 -11.82
CA ALA A 86 3.68 -0.12 -12.73
C ALA A 86 2.18 0.20 -12.62
N ASN A 87 1.36 -0.76 -12.19
CA ASN A 87 -0.08 -0.60 -12.02
C ASN A 87 -0.49 -0.35 -10.56
N ASN A 88 0.45 -0.33 -9.62
CA ASN A 88 0.18 -0.16 -8.20
C ASN A 88 1.13 0.89 -7.56
N PRO A 89 0.78 2.19 -7.65
CA PRO A 89 1.64 3.28 -7.17
C PRO A 89 1.99 3.20 -5.68
N THR A 90 1.09 2.66 -4.86
CA THR A 90 1.34 2.46 -3.43
C THR A 90 2.43 1.41 -3.21
N ALA A 91 2.37 0.28 -3.91
CA ALA A 91 3.39 -0.75 -3.83
C ALA A 91 4.75 -0.26 -4.37
N GLU A 92 4.74 0.56 -5.42
CA GLU A 92 5.96 1.20 -5.93
C GLU A 92 6.59 2.14 -4.88
N ALA A 93 5.79 2.97 -4.21
CA ALA A 93 6.26 3.88 -3.17
C ALA A 93 6.85 3.12 -1.96
N GLU A 94 6.19 2.05 -1.52
CA GLU A 94 6.70 1.18 -0.45
C GLU A 94 8.01 0.50 -0.85
N LEU A 95 8.11 0.04 -2.10
CA LEU A 95 9.34 -0.56 -2.63
C LEU A 95 10.50 0.45 -2.69
N ALA A 96 10.21 1.70 -3.06
CA ALA A 96 11.19 2.78 -3.05
C ALA A 96 11.68 3.10 -1.63
N GLN A 97 10.77 3.08 -0.64
CA GLN A 97 11.13 3.26 0.77
C GLN A 97 12.01 2.12 1.27
N MET A 98 11.70 0.86 0.91
CA MET A 98 12.53 -0.30 1.24
C MET A 98 13.94 -0.18 0.64
N LYS A 99 14.05 0.22 -0.64
CA LYS A 99 15.33 0.50 -1.30
C LYS A 99 16.14 1.57 -0.56
N ALA A 100 15.48 2.66 -0.19
CA ALA A 100 16.12 3.76 0.54
C ALA A 100 16.62 3.31 1.92
N PHE A 101 15.82 2.51 2.64
CA PHE A 101 16.23 1.93 3.92
C PHE A 101 17.43 1.00 3.77
N MET A 102 17.41 0.07 2.79
CA MET A 102 18.55 -0.82 2.53
C MET A 102 19.81 -0.05 2.15
N ALA A 103 19.69 1.04 1.39
CA ALA A 103 20.83 1.91 1.06
C ALA A 103 21.35 2.69 2.27
N ALA A 104 20.47 3.08 3.21
CA ALA A 104 20.84 3.79 4.43
C ALA A 104 21.47 2.89 5.48
N VAL A 105 21.04 1.62 5.57
CA VAL A 105 21.56 0.61 6.52
C VAL A 105 22.75 -0.18 5.95
N GLY A 106 22.89 -0.24 4.63
CA GLY A 106 24.02 -0.88 3.95
C GLY A 106 25.41 -0.48 4.46
N PRO A 107 25.69 0.81 4.77
CA PRO A 107 26.95 1.25 5.37
C PRO A 107 27.23 0.66 6.75
N ASP A 108 26.20 0.50 7.59
CA ASP A 108 26.33 -0.09 8.94
C ASP A 108 26.45 -1.62 8.88
N LEU A 109 25.81 -2.27 7.91
CA LEU A 109 26.00 -3.71 7.63
C LEU A 109 27.37 -4.00 6.96
N ALA A 110 27.93 -3.04 6.24
CA ALA A 110 29.29 -3.13 5.69
C ALA A 110 30.36 -3.02 6.79
N ALA A 111 29.99 -2.55 7.98
CA ALA A 111 30.84 -2.48 9.15
C ALA A 111 30.77 -3.76 10.03
N GLU A 112 30.65 -4.95 9.44
CA GLU A 112 31.06 -6.17 10.14
C GLU A 112 31.85 -7.13 9.22
N PRO A 113 33.13 -7.42 9.53
CA PRO A 113 33.96 -8.36 8.75
C PRO A 113 33.43 -9.81 8.72
N VAL A 114 32.33 -10.09 9.42
CA VAL A 114 31.67 -11.40 9.51
C VAL A 114 30.80 -11.68 8.28
N VAL A 115 30.03 -10.71 7.78
CA VAL A 115 29.13 -10.90 6.62
C VAL A 115 29.93 -11.10 5.33
N ALA A 116 31.02 -10.35 5.15
CA ALA A 116 31.94 -10.53 4.04
C ALA A 116 32.62 -11.93 4.04
N ARG A 117 32.96 -12.44 5.24
CA ARG A 117 33.48 -13.82 5.41
C ARG A 117 32.43 -14.88 5.12
N ALA A 118 31.20 -14.69 5.59
CA ALA A 118 30.10 -15.61 5.36
C ALA A 118 29.74 -15.70 3.87
N ALA A 119 29.65 -14.56 3.17
CA ALA A 119 29.40 -14.52 1.73
C ALA A 119 30.54 -15.17 0.91
N ALA A 120 31.79 -15.08 1.38
CA ALA A 120 32.91 -15.78 0.75
C ALA A 120 32.90 -17.29 1.00
N GLN A 121 32.46 -17.73 2.18
CA GLN A 121 32.30 -19.16 2.51
C GLN A 121 31.13 -19.80 1.76
N ILE A 122 29.99 -19.12 1.67
CA ILE A 122 28.82 -19.60 0.92
C ILE A 122 29.17 -19.77 -0.56
N ARG A 123 29.87 -18.80 -1.17
CA ARG A 123 30.36 -18.91 -2.56
C ARG A 123 31.30 -20.10 -2.77
N ARG A 124 32.18 -20.40 -1.81
CA ARG A 124 33.05 -21.60 -1.86
C ARG A 124 32.27 -22.91 -1.72
N LEU A 125 31.20 -22.94 -0.92
CA LEU A 125 30.37 -24.13 -0.74
C LEU A 125 29.56 -24.42 -2.00
N VAL A 126 28.97 -23.39 -2.61
CA VAL A 126 28.25 -23.53 -3.88
C VAL A 126 29.19 -24.01 -4.99
N ALA A 127 30.39 -23.43 -5.10
CA ALA A 127 31.39 -23.84 -6.10
C ALA A 127 31.97 -25.25 -5.89
N ARG A 128 31.69 -25.92 -4.76
CA ARG A 128 32.06 -27.32 -4.52
C ARG A 128 30.93 -28.31 -4.81
N LEU A 129 29.72 -27.81 -5.02
CA LEU A 129 28.51 -28.61 -5.27
C LEU A 129 28.14 -28.68 -6.76
N ILE A 130 28.92 -28.01 -7.62
CA ILE A 130 28.85 -28.03 -9.08
C ILE A 130 30.21 -28.51 -9.59
#